data_AF-W9BY43-F1
#
_entry.id   AF-W9BY43-F1
#
_cell.length_a   1.000
_cell.length_b   1.000
_cell.length_c   1.000
_cell.angle_alpha   90.00
_cell.angle_beta   90.00
_cell.angle_gamma   90.00
#
_symmetry.space_group_name_H-M   'P 1'
#
loop_
_entity.id
_entity.type
_entity.pdbx_description
1 polymer ?
#
loop_
_entity_poly.entity_id
_entity_poly.type
_entity_poly.pdbx_seq_one_letter_code
_entity_poly.pdbx_strand_id
1 'polypeptide(L)'
;MAQTSLVSRQLSCANVDQAGDGVVACTKIGSKTCNGCFLVQYCSKDCQTVHWKYHKKDCKSPLMKESWKPQWRVENRQPAFIRQGGDASNSYQKPVTMVGFGEKKYLWGNVPAIDMVQYCNNEGEQLPNEFNLLFAASGDIRNFVKSVNGLPAAYLGKCEVVINDKDLDVVARNAIMLLTALVFDPVEAADIMLHIWYSAFILESALHKLQEKILPLIEDICRKIRGRSETFLQAKDWTFGTRTLTLILPKASWDLLPSFLKVPDGLTASQAQKVMVETTLSSSRRDHAERILCTRPPAWRVGATKFRTNGILLPFGQSRKDFNTPNP
;
A
#
# COMPACT_ATOMS: atom_id res chain seq x y z
N MET A 1 14.88 27.32 -6.86
CA MET A 1 13.52 27.44 -7.42
C MET A 1 12.89 26.06 -7.49
N ALA A 2 12.24 25.61 -6.42
CA ALA A 2 11.41 24.41 -6.47
C ALA A 2 9.99 24.88 -6.79
N GLN A 3 9.65 24.96 -8.08
CA GLN A 3 8.25 24.95 -8.46
C GLN A 3 7.72 23.59 -8.00
N THR A 4 6.96 23.59 -6.91
CA THR A 4 6.01 22.52 -6.63
C THR A 4 4.99 22.60 -7.76
N SER A 5 5.32 22.01 -8.91
CA SER A 5 4.29 21.74 -9.90
C SER A 5 3.34 20.81 -9.16
N LEU A 6 2.17 21.32 -8.80
CA LEU A 6 0.99 20.50 -8.72
C LEU A 6 0.90 19.82 -10.09
N VAL A 7 1.54 18.65 -10.21
CA VAL A 7 1.30 17.76 -11.33
C VAL A 7 -0.16 17.43 -11.17
N SER A 8 -1.01 18.18 -11.86
CA SER A 8 -2.36 17.77 -12.15
C SER A 8 -2.17 16.45 -12.88
N ARG A 9 -2.20 15.34 -12.13
CA ARG A 9 -2.18 13.99 -12.70
C ARG A 9 -3.48 13.89 -13.48
N GLN A 10 -3.44 14.34 -14.73
CA GLN A 10 -4.53 14.28 -15.67
C GLN A 10 -4.93 12.81 -15.76
N LEU A 11 -6.10 12.47 -15.24
CA LEU A 11 -6.56 11.09 -15.20
C LEU A 11 -6.95 10.67 -16.62
N SER A 12 -6.57 9.47 -17.01
CA SER A 12 -6.97 8.90 -18.30
C SER A 12 -8.49 8.68 -18.34
N CYS A 13 -9.03 8.68 -19.56
CA CYS A 13 -10.41 8.29 -19.83
C CYS A 13 -10.64 6.88 -19.27
N ALA A 14 -11.75 6.67 -18.56
CA ALA A 14 -12.06 5.37 -17.97
C ALA A 14 -12.53 4.31 -18.97
N ASN A 15 -12.71 4.69 -20.24
CA ASN A 15 -12.95 3.73 -21.32
C ASN A 15 -11.62 3.08 -21.77
N VAL A 16 -10.95 2.42 -20.84
CA VAL A 16 -9.69 1.71 -21.03
C VAL A 16 -9.97 0.22 -20.96
N ASP A 17 -9.69 -0.47 -22.07
CA ASP A 17 -9.78 -1.92 -22.26
C ASP A 17 -11.06 -2.61 -21.75
N GLN A 18 -11.89 -3.00 -22.71
CA GLN A 18 -13.07 -3.82 -22.48
C GLN A 18 -12.71 -5.28 -22.73
N ALA A 19 -12.81 -6.13 -21.70
CA ALA A 19 -12.55 -7.55 -21.87
C ALA A 19 -13.50 -8.14 -22.93
N GLY A 20 -12.93 -8.63 -24.05
CA GLY A 20 -13.60 -9.52 -24.99
C GLY A 20 -14.16 -8.94 -26.29
N ASP A 21 -14.20 -7.61 -26.49
CA ASP A 21 -15.05 -7.02 -27.55
C ASP A 21 -14.29 -6.32 -28.70
N GLY A 22 -12.95 -6.42 -28.77
CA GLY A 22 -12.15 -5.76 -29.82
C GLY A 22 -12.20 -4.23 -29.82
N VAL A 23 -12.79 -3.63 -28.77
CA VAL A 23 -12.91 -2.17 -28.63
C VAL A 23 -11.56 -1.60 -28.19
N VAL A 24 -11.02 -0.67 -28.99
CA VAL A 24 -9.76 0.02 -28.72
C VAL A 24 -9.86 0.86 -27.44
N ALA A 25 -8.92 0.66 -26.52
CA ALA A 25 -8.78 1.48 -25.32
C ALA A 25 -8.58 2.96 -25.66
N CYS A 26 -9.31 3.84 -24.98
CA CYS A 26 -9.14 5.27 -25.14
C CYS A 26 -7.89 5.74 -24.38
N THR A 27 -6.91 6.30 -25.09
CA THR A 27 -5.68 6.87 -24.51
C THR A 27 -5.80 8.35 -24.17
N LYS A 28 -6.96 8.97 -24.46
CA LYS A 28 -7.20 10.39 -24.17
C LYS A 28 -7.38 10.63 -22.68
N ILE A 29 -7.05 11.84 -22.24
CA ILE A 29 -7.32 12.31 -20.88
C ILE A 29 -8.83 12.45 -20.67
N GLY A 30 -9.29 12.04 -19.49
CA GLY A 30 -10.65 12.24 -19.04
C GLY A 30 -10.84 13.66 -18.52
N SER A 31 -11.84 14.37 -19.04
CA SER A 31 -12.19 15.73 -18.60
C SER A 31 -13.62 15.84 -18.07
N LYS A 32 -14.44 14.79 -18.28
CA LYS A 32 -15.86 14.77 -17.91
C LYS A 32 -16.10 13.68 -16.87
N THR A 33 -16.31 14.09 -15.62
CA THR A 33 -16.61 13.18 -14.52
C THR A 33 -18.00 12.55 -14.67
N CYS A 34 -18.16 11.29 -14.26
CA CYS A 34 -19.48 10.67 -14.17
C CYS A 34 -20.32 11.33 -13.08
N ASN A 35 -21.35 12.10 -13.46
CA ASN A 35 -22.24 12.81 -12.53
C ASN A 35 -23.00 11.90 -11.54
N GLY A 36 -23.09 10.60 -11.81
CA GLY A 36 -23.80 9.67 -10.95
C GLY A 36 -23.01 9.17 -9.75
N CYS A 37 -21.68 9.07 -9.85
CA CYS A 37 -20.85 8.48 -8.80
C CYS A 37 -19.56 9.23 -8.50
N PHE A 38 -19.12 10.12 -9.40
CA PHE A 38 -17.86 10.85 -9.32
C PHE A 38 -16.59 9.99 -9.23
N LEU A 39 -16.70 8.68 -9.53
CA LEU A 39 -15.57 7.75 -9.44
C LEU A 39 -14.69 7.73 -10.68
N VAL A 40 -15.21 8.09 -11.86
CA VAL A 40 -14.52 7.94 -13.16
C VAL A 40 -14.68 9.19 -14.02
N GLN A 41 -13.73 9.40 -14.93
CA GLN A 41 -13.72 10.50 -15.89
C GLN A 41 -13.66 9.96 -17.32
N TYR A 42 -14.25 10.68 -18.26
CA TYR A 42 -14.28 10.34 -19.68
C TYR A 42 -13.83 11.52 -20.52
N CYS A 43 -13.25 11.26 -21.69
CA CYS A 43 -12.94 12.31 -22.66
C CYS A 43 -14.20 12.79 -23.41
N SER A 44 -15.19 11.91 -23.58
CA SER A 44 -16.43 12.18 -24.33
C SER A 44 -17.63 11.40 -23.78
N LYS A 45 -18.84 11.79 -24.21
CA LYS A 45 -20.07 11.06 -23.91
C LYS A 45 -20.07 9.68 -24.56
N ASP A 46 -19.51 9.54 -25.74
CA ASP A 46 -19.42 8.25 -26.45
C ASP A 46 -18.58 7.24 -25.67
N CYS A 47 -17.43 7.66 -25.13
CA CYS A 47 -16.62 6.81 -24.24
C CYS A 47 -17.39 6.41 -22.98
N GLN A 48 -18.20 7.29 -22.42
CA GLN A 48 -19.08 6.94 -21.30
C GLN A 48 -20.12 5.89 -21.71
N THR A 49 -20.79 6.07 -22.85
CA THR A 49 -21.80 5.13 -23.35
C THR A 49 -21.21 3.75 -23.60
N VAL A 50 -20.04 3.69 -24.23
CA VAL A 50 -19.32 2.44 -24.52
C VAL A 50 -18.88 1.74 -23.23
N HIS A 51 -18.36 2.46 -22.24
CA HIS A 51 -17.96 1.88 -20.93
C HIS A 51 -19.15 1.59 -20.00
N TRP A 52 -20.35 2.13 -20.27
CA TRP A 52 -21.49 2.09 -19.35
C TRP A 52 -21.89 0.67 -18.94
N LYS A 53 -21.83 -0.31 -19.85
CA LYS A 53 -22.18 -1.71 -19.57
C LYS A 53 -21.37 -2.30 -18.41
N TYR A 54 -20.11 -1.91 -18.25
CA TYR A 54 -19.27 -2.32 -17.12
C TYR A 54 -19.39 -1.38 -15.94
N HIS A 55 -19.38 -0.06 -16.18
CA HIS A 55 -19.40 0.93 -15.10
C HIS A 55 -20.72 0.97 -14.32
N LYS A 56 -21.85 0.62 -14.95
CA LYS A 56 -23.19 0.68 -14.35
C LYS A 56 -23.27 -0.07 -13.01
N LYS A 57 -22.60 -1.22 -12.88
CA LYS A 57 -22.59 -2.04 -11.66
C LYS A 57 -21.98 -1.29 -10.46
N ASP A 58 -20.92 -0.53 -10.71
CA ASP A 58 -20.23 0.27 -9.70
C ASP A 58 -21.04 1.55 -9.41
N CYS A 59 -21.47 2.24 -10.48
CA CYS A 59 -22.21 3.50 -10.38
C CYS A 59 -23.56 3.36 -9.69
N LYS A 60 -24.23 2.22 -9.84
CA LYS A 60 -25.54 1.91 -9.24
C LYS A 60 -25.45 0.91 -8.09
N SER A 61 -24.25 0.68 -7.56
CA SER A 61 -24.03 -0.22 -6.43
C SER A 61 -24.88 0.20 -5.21
N PRO A 62 -25.43 -0.74 -4.42
CA PRO A 62 -26.07 -0.41 -3.14
C PRO A 62 -25.16 0.39 -2.20
N LEU A 63 -23.84 0.21 -2.30
CA LEU A 63 -22.84 0.94 -1.51
C LEU A 63 -22.82 2.44 -1.82
N MET A 64 -23.35 2.87 -2.97
CA MET A 64 -23.50 4.28 -3.36
C MET A 64 -24.66 5.00 -2.64
N LYS A 65 -25.51 4.28 -1.90
CA LYS A 65 -26.64 4.90 -1.19
C LYS A 65 -26.20 5.44 0.16
N GLU A 66 -26.61 6.67 0.50
CA GLU A 66 -26.42 7.21 1.86
C GLU A 66 -27.12 6.35 2.92
N SER A 67 -28.27 5.77 2.55
CA SER A 67 -29.05 4.89 3.42
C SER A 67 -28.49 3.47 3.57
N TRP A 68 -27.35 3.14 2.95
CA TRP A 68 -26.74 1.82 3.07
C TRP A 68 -26.45 1.50 4.54
N LYS A 69 -26.77 0.28 4.94
CA LYS A 69 -26.51 -0.25 6.27
C LYS A 69 -25.75 -1.56 6.15
N PRO A 70 -24.85 -1.86 7.09
CA PRO A 70 -24.18 -3.15 7.13
C PRO A 70 -25.19 -4.27 7.37
N GLN A 71 -24.86 -5.48 6.93
CA GLN A 71 -25.78 -6.61 6.91
C GLN A 71 -26.27 -7.00 8.30
N TRP A 72 -25.40 -7.06 9.31
CA TRP A 72 -25.81 -7.37 10.68
C TRP A 72 -26.84 -6.38 11.23
N ARG A 73 -26.84 -5.12 10.75
CA ARG A 73 -27.84 -4.11 11.14
C ARG A 73 -29.16 -4.31 10.43
N VAL A 74 -29.14 -4.77 9.17
CA VAL A 74 -30.36 -5.10 8.42
C VAL A 74 -31.03 -6.35 9.00
N GLU A 75 -30.22 -7.34 9.39
CA GLU A 75 -30.67 -8.61 9.97
C GLU A 75 -31.02 -8.50 11.47
N ASN A 76 -30.78 -7.36 12.11
CA ASN A 76 -30.85 -7.20 13.57
C ASN A 76 -30.03 -8.27 14.33
N ARG A 77 -28.88 -8.67 13.76
CA ARG A 77 -27.97 -9.67 14.31
C ARG A 77 -26.83 -8.99 15.08
N GLN A 78 -26.33 -9.67 16.10
CA GLN A 78 -25.07 -9.28 16.74
C GLN A 78 -23.90 -9.46 15.77
N PRO A 79 -23.06 -8.43 15.54
CA PRO A 79 -21.92 -8.55 14.65
C PRO A 79 -20.83 -9.47 15.22
N ALA A 80 -20.16 -10.21 14.34
CA ALA A 80 -19.15 -11.22 14.66
C ALA A 80 -17.94 -10.68 15.43
N PHE A 81 -17.66 -9.37 15.32
CA PHE A 81 -16.56 -8.75 16.05
C PHE A 81 -16.88 -8.43 17.52
N ILE A 82 -18.14 -8.55 17.96
CA ILE A 82 -18.54 -8.36 19.37
C ILE A 82 -18.65 -9.73 20.04
N ARG A 83 -17.84 -9.97 21.07
CA ARG A 83 -17.98 -11.15 21.94
C ARG A 83 -19.14 -10.94 22.93
N GLN A 84 -20.01 -11.94 23.12
CA GLN A 84 -20.87 -11.97 24.31
C GLN A 84 -19.98 -12.21 25.54
N GLY A 85 -20.04 -11.32 26.52
CA GLY A 85 -19.56 -11.63 27.86
C GLY A 85 -20.35 -12.83 28.38
N GLY A 86 -19.66 -13.86 28.88
CA GLY A 86 -20.33 -14.96 29.58
C GLY A 86 -21.19 -14.41 30.71
N ASP A 87 -22.39 -14.99 30.83
CA ASP A 87 -23.44 -14.79 31.84
C ASP A 87 -23.56 -13.40 32.47
N ALA A 88 -24.74 -12.81 32.29
CA ALA A 88 -25.20 -11.55 32.88
C ALA A 88 -25.28 -11.54 34.43
N SER A 89 -24.64 -12.48 35.12
CA SER A 89 -24.62 -12.58 36.58
C SER A 89 -23.44 -11.82 37.25
N ASN A 90 -22.50 -11.26 36.48
CA ASN A 90 -21.45 -10.40 37.02
C ASN A 90 -21.41 -9.04 36.30
N SER A 91 -22.21 -8.12 36.81
CA SER A 91 -22.42 -6.74 36.34
C SER A 91 -21.25 -5.78 36.62
N TYR A 92 -20.05 -6.28 36.87
CA TYR A 92 -18.85 -5.45 37.03
C TYR A 92 -17.76 -5.87 36.04
N GLN A 93 -17.55 -5.00 35.05
CA GLN A 93 -16.28 -4.83 34.32
C GLN A 93 -15.73 -6.06 33.58
N LYS A 94 -16.36 -6.44 32.46
CA LYS A 94 -15.58 -6.99 31.34
C LYS A 94 -15.77 -6.09 30.12
N PRO A 95 -14.73 -5.36 29.67
CA PRO A 95 -14.85 -4.57 28.45
C PRO A 95 -15.24 -5.51 27.31
N VAL A 96 -16.13 -5.05 26.42
CA VAL A 96 -16.45 -5.76 25.18
C VAL A 96 -15.13 -6.04 24.46
N THR A 97 -14.70 -7.29 24.46
CA THR A 97 -13.46 -7.69 23.79
C THR A 97 -13.78 -7.93 22.33
N MET A 98 -13.05 -7.23 21.46
CA MET A 98 -13.18 -7.41 20.02
C MET A 98 -12.52 -8.72 19.63
N VAL A 99 -13.24 -9.57 18.92
CA VAL A 99 -12.68 -10.85 18.44
C VAL A 99 -11.63 -10.54 17.37
N GLY A 100 -10.40 -11.00 17.58
CA GLY A 100 -9.34 -10.97 16.57
C GLY A 100 -9.62 -12.01 15.49
N PHE A 101 -9.38 -11.67 14.23
CA PHE A 101 -9.62 -12.57 13.10
C PHE A 101 -8.38 -12.68 12.20
N GLY A 102 -8.06 -13.91 11.79
CA GLY A 102 -6.97 -14.24 10.88
C GLY A 102 -5.61 -14.32 11.57
N GLU A 103 -4.59 -14.62 10.78
CA GLU A 103 -3.20 -14.62 11.22
C GLU A 103 -2.77 -13.23 11.69
N LYS A 104 -1.89 -13.19 12.70
CA LYS A 104 -1.33 -11.94 13.22
C LYS A 104 -0.19 -11.46 12.31
N LYS A 105 -0.50 -11.14 11.06
CA LYS A 105 0.42 -10.50 10.11
C LYS A 105 -0.01 -9.07 9.83
N TYR A 106 0.93 -8.13 9.88
CA TYR A 106 0.67 -6.73 9.60
C TYR A 106 1.39 -6.33 8.32
N LEU A 107 0.62 -6.03 7.27
CA LEU A 107 1.17 -5.53 6.02
C LEU A 107 1.51 -4.04 6.10
N TRP A 108 0.84 -3.30 6.98
CA TRP A 108 0.94 -1.85 7.10
C TRP A 108 0.88 -1.44 8.57
N GLY A 109 1.55 -0.35 8.90
CA GLY A 109 1.36 0.36 10.16
C GLY A 109 -0.12 0.71 10.42
N ASN A 110 -0.51 0.71 11.68
CA ASN A 110 -1.88 0.89 12.14
C ASN A 110 -2.22 2.35 12.54
N VAL A 111 -1.28 3.28 12.36
CA VAL A 111 -1.45 4.71 12.64
C VAL A 111 -1.32 5.52 11.34
N PRO A 112 -1.99 6.68 11.19
CA PRO A 112 -1.75 7.56 10.05
C PRO A 112 -0.27 7.97 9.96
N ALA A 113 0.17 8.47 8.81
CA ALA A 113 1.51 9.03 8.69
C ALA A 113 1.61 10.29 9.56
N ILE A 114 2.52 10.27 10.52
CA ILE A 114 2.79 11.37 11.44
C ILE A 114 4.15 11.96 11.07
N ASP A 115 4.16 13.28 10.87
CA ASP A 115 5.40 14.04 10.86
C ASP A 115 5.89 14.15 12.30
N MET A 116 7.05 13.58 12.59
CA MET A 116 7.67 13.60 13.93
C MET A 116 8.50 14.86 14.16
N VAL A 117 8.96 15.52 13.09
CA VAL A 117 9.75 16.74 13.20
C VAL A 117 8.81 17.92 13.44
N GLN A 118 7.73 18.03 12.65
CA GLN A 118 6.72 19.10 12.78
C GLN A 118 7.38 20.47 12.98
N TYR A 119 8.34 20.81 12.13
CA TYR A 119 9.32 21.83 12.46
C TYR A 119 8.70 23.18 12.84
N CYS A 120 7.64 23.60 12.14
CA CYS A 120 6.91 24.84 12.43
C CYS A 120 6.30 24.88 13.84
N ASN A 121 5.98 23.72 14.42
CA ASN A 121 5.24 23.59 15.67
C ASN A 121 6.12 23.11 16.84
N ASN A 122 7.19 22.35 16.56
CA ASN A 122 8.02 21.70 17.58
C ASN A 122 9.41 22.35 17.75
N GLU A 123 10.08 22.70 16.65
CA GLU A 123 11.52 23.03 16.65
C GLU A 123 11.79 24.55 16.52
N GLY A 124 10.78 25.35 16.17
CA GLY A 124 10.90 26.81 16.02
C GLY A 124 11.59 27.24 14.71
N GLU A 125 11.98 28.52 14.62
CA GLU A 125 12.58 29.09 13.39
C GLU A 125 14.00 28.60 13.12
N GLN A 126 14.73 28.15 14.15
CA GLN A 126 16.11 27.69 14.04
C GLN A 126 16.16 26.17 14.15
N LEU A 127 16.28 25.49 13.01
CA LEU A 127 16.41 24.04 13.00
C LEU A 127 17.79 23.61 13.52
N PRO A 128 17.85 22.50 14.28
CA PRO A 128 19.12 21.90 14.65
C PRO A 128 19.91 21.48 13.41
N ASN A 129 21.23 21.52 13.48
CA ASN A 129 22.10 21.07 12.38
C ASN A 129 22.07 19.54 12.17
N GLU A 130 21.56 18.79 13.14
CA GLU A 130 21.49 17.33 13.12
C GLU A 130 20.18 16.84 13.72
N PHE A 131 19.43 16.03 12.96
CA PHE A 131 18.29 15.28 13.45
C PHE A 131 18.65 13.81 13.60
N ASN A 132 18.28 13.22 14.73
CA ASN A 132 18.40 11.79 14.99
C ASN A 132 17.01 11.21 15.28
N LEU A 133 16.44 10.46 14.33
CA LEU A 133 15.07 9.97 14.39
C LEU A 133 15.04 8.45 14.57
N LEU A 134 14.31 7.97 15.58
CA LEU A 134 14.10 6.55 15.82
C LEU A 134 12.63 6.18 15.54
N PHE A 135 12.41 5.30 14.57
CA PHE A 135 11.13 4.67 14.28
C PHE A 135 11.16 3.21 14.73
N ALA A 136 10.97 3.01 16.03
CA ALA A 136 11.00 1.68 16.63
C ALA A 136 9.72 0.88 16.32
N ALA A 137 9.86 -0.40 15.98
CA ALA A 137 8.73 -1.28 15.60
C ALA A 137 7.81 -0.61 14.56
N SER A 138 8.45 -0.10 13.51
CA SER A 138 7.86 0.87 12.58
C SER A 138 6.61 0.38 11.85
N GLY A 139 6.49 -0.93 11.56
CA GLY A 139 5.47 -1.50 10.70
C GLY A 139 5.60 -1.11 9.21
N ASP A 140 6.00 0.13 8.92
CA ASP A 140 6.41 0.63 7.60
C ASP A 140 7.11 2.00 7.67
N ILE A 141 7.48 2.55 6.52
CA ILE A 141 8.25 3.79 6.40
C ILE A 141 7.41 5.08 6.34
N ARG A 142 6.08 5.05 6.60
CA ARG A 142 5.21 6.23 6.37
C ARG A 142 5.59 7.44 7.20
N ASN A 143 5.95 7.22 8.47
CA ASN A 143 6.31 8.29 9.40
C ASN A 143 7.67 8.87 9.03
N PHE A 144 8.62 8.03 8.62
CA PHE A 144 9.89 8.47 8.05
C PHE A 144 9.68 9.35 6.82
N VAL A 145 8.96 8.86 5.82
CA VAL A 145 8.70 9.60 4.57
C VAL A 145 8.01 10.93 4.88
N LYS A 146 7.01 10.92 5.77
CA LYS A 146 6.28 12.14 6.14
C LYS A 146 7.15 13.15 6.90
N SER A 147 8.00 12.67 7.81
CA SER A 147 8.89 13.53 8.62
C SER A 147 10.00 14.15 7.78
N VAL A 148 10.64 13.35 6.91
CA VAL A 148 11.71 13.87 6.04
C VAL A 148 11.16 14.85 5.00
N ASN A 149 9.99 14.56 4.41
CA ASN A 149 9.31 15.52 3.53
C ASN A 149 8.78 16.76 4.26
N GLY A 150 8.67 16.72 5.59
CA GLY A 150 8.31 17.86 6.41
C GLY A 150 9.44 18.86 6.59
N LEU A 151 10.70 18.45 6.38
CA LEU A 151 11.85 19.34 6.50
C LEU A 151 11.83 20.44 5.42
N PRO A 152 12.29 21.67 5.74
CA PRO A 152 12.43 22.72 4.73
C PRO A 152 13.37 22.30 3.60
N ALA A 153 13.05 22.68 2.37
CA ALA A 153 13.90 22.39 1.21
C ALA A 153 15.31 23.02 1.31
N ALA A 154 15.47 24.04 2.16
CA ALA A 154 16.74 24.69 2.45
C ALA A 154 17.51 24.05 3.63
N TYR A 155 16.99 22.98 4.23
CA TYR A 155 17.68 22.28 5.29
C TYR A 155 18.95 21.62 4.74
N LEU A 156 20.11 22.05 5.26
CA LEU A 156 21.44 21.56 4.86
C LEU A 156 22.09 20.67 5.94
N GLY A 157 21.40 20.47 7.07
CA GLY A 157 21.91 19.67 8.17
C GLY A 157 21.86 18.17 7.89
N LYS A 158 22.43 17.39 8.82
CA LYS A 158 22.40 15.92 8.78
C LYS A 158 21.06 15.42 9.31
N CYS A 159 20.52 14.37 8.71
CA CYS A 159 19.34 13.67 9.22
C CYS A 159 19.67 12.18 9.24
N GLU A 160 19.85 11.64 10.44
CA GLU A 160 20.08 10.23 10.69
C GLU A 160 18.76 9.59 11.14
N VAL A 161 18.40 8.49 10.49
CA VAL A 161 17.14 7.79 10.75
C VAL A 161 17.41 6.32 10.99
N VAL A 162 16.94 5.82 12.13
CA VAL A 162 16.97 4.41 12.49
C VAL A 162 15.55 3.87 12.44
N ILE A 163 15.34 2.83 11.62
CA ILE A 163 14.04 2.15 11.46
C ILE A 163 14.27 0.68 11.77
N ASN A 164 13.47 0.09 12.65
CA ASN A 164 13.51 -1.35 12.89
C ASN A 164 12.11 -1.98 12.96
N ASP A 165 12.08 -3.29 12.79
CA ASP A 165 10.93 -4.13 13.06
C ASP A 165 11.41 -5.53 13.46
N LYS A 166 10.58 -6.27 14.18
CA LYS A 166 10.84 -7.68 14.50
C LYS A 166 10.42 -8.62 13.38
N ASP A 167 9.52 -8.19 12.51
CA ASP A 167 9.00 -8.96 11.40
C ASP A 167 9.90 -8.77 10.16
N LEU A 168 10.54 -9.84 9.70
CA LEU A 168 11.45 -9.79 8.56
C LEU A 168 10.77 -9.28 7.30
N ASP A 169 9.49 -9.60 7.08
CA ASP A 169 8.79 -9.16 5.86
C ASP A 169 8.60 -7.65 5.85
N VAL A 170 8.43 -7.04 7.03
CA VAL A 170 8.38 -5.58 7.17
C VAL A 170 9.75 -4.98 6.89
N VAL A 171 10.81 -5.55 7.47
CA VAL A 171 12.18 -5.05 7.27
C VAL A 171 12.61 -5.18 5.81
N ALA A 172 12.34 -6.33 5.18
CA ALA A 172 12.64 -6.59 3.77
C ALA A 172 11.92 -5.62 2.85
N ARG A 173 10.60 -5.44 3.02
CA ARG A 173 9.82 -4.48 2.23
C ARG A 173 10.34 -3.06 2.41
N ASN A 174 10.59 -2.62 3.65
CA ASN A 174 11.12 -1.30 3.94
C ASN A 174 12.50 -1.10 3.28
N ALA A 175 13.39 -2.07 3.36
CA ALA A 175 14.71 -2.03 2.72
C ALA A 175 14.61 -1.93 1.19
N ILE A 176 13.77 -2.76 0.56
CA ILE A 176 13.53 -2.72 -0.89
C ILE A 176 12.99 -1.36 -1.31
N MET A 177 12.04 -0.80 -0.55
CA MET A 177 11.47 0.52 -0.82
C MET A 177 12.50 1.65 -0.67
N LEU A 178 13.36 1.61 0.35
CA LEU A 178 14.42 2.60 0.54
C LEU A 178 15.49 2.50 -0.56
N LEU A 179 15.89 1.28 -0.94
CA LEU A 179 16.77 1.05 -2.09
C LEU A 179 16.12 1.56 -3.39
N THR A 180 14.81 1.33 -3.57
CA THR A 180 14.05 1.85 -4.72
C THR A 180 14.11 3.38 -4.78
N ALA A 181 13.89 4.06 -3.65
CA ALA A 181 13.97 5.52 -3.55
C ALA A 181 15.37 6.08 -3.88
N LEU A 182 16.43 5.29 -3.65
CA LEU A 182 17.81 5.72 -3.85
C LEU A 182 18.36 5.39 -5.24
N VAL A 183 17.85 4.34 -5.89
CA VAL A 183 18.38 3.80 -7.16
C VAL A 183 17.65 4.33 -8.40
N PHE A 184 16.36 4.67 -8.28
CA PHE A 184 15.53 5.08 -9.41
C PHE A 184 15.28 6.59 -9.45
N ASP A 185 14.81 7.08 -10.60
CA ASP A 185 14.29 8.45 -10.71
C ASP A 185 13.13 8.66 -9.71
N PRO A 186 12.99 9.83 -9.05
CA PRO A 186 11.98 10.03 -8.01
C PRO A 186 10.54 9.73 -8.43
N VAL A 187 10.15 10.01 -9.67
CA VAL A 187 8.77 9.75 -10.14
C VAL A 187 8.55 8.25 -10.33
N GLU A 188 9.51 7.58 -10.95
CA GLU A 188 9.49 6.14 -11.14
C GLU A 188 9.55 5.39 -9.80
N ALA A 189 10.45 5.80 -8.91
CA ALA A 189 10.58 5.24 -7.57
C ALA A 189 9.28 5.34 -6.79
N ALA A 190 8.62 6.51 -6.81
CA ALA A 190 7.36 6.72 -6.10
C ALA A 190 6.25 5.79 -6.60
N ASP A 191 6.12 5.61 -7.90
CA ASP A 191 5.10 4.72 -8.48
C ASP A 191 5.40 3.24 -8.17
N ILE A 192 6.66 2.81 -8.27
CA ILE A 192 7.07 1.44 -7.88
C ILE A 192 6.82 1.20 -6.40
N MET A 193 7.29 2.10 -5.52
CA MET A 193 7.12 2.01 -4.07
C MET A 193 5.64 1.96 -3.69
N LEU A 194 4.78 2.76 -4.31
CA LEU A 194 3.34 2.75 -4.04
C LEU A 194 2.73 1.35 -4.27
N HIS A 195 3.14 0.69 -5.34
CA HIS A 195 2.63 -0.63 -5.69
C HIS A 195 3.24 -1.75 -4.85
N ILE A 196 4.55 -1.71 -4.55
CA ILE A 196 5.18 -2.60 -3.57
C ILE A 196 4.46 -2.50 -2.22
N TRP A 197 4.11 -1.27 -1.82
CA TRP A 197 3.53 -1.02 -0.51
C TRP A 197 2.07 -1.46 -0.43
N TYR A 198 1.23 -1.09 -1.40
CA TYR A 198 -0.23 -1.16 -1.25
C TYR A 198 -0.93 -2.09 -2.23
N SER A 199 -0.26 -2.61 -3.25
CA SER A 199 -0.88 -3.52 -4.20
C SER A 199 -0.46 -4.98 -3.95
N ALA A 200 -1.38 -5.92 -4.12
CA ALA A 200 -1.12 -7.35 -4.20
C ALA A 200 -0.59 -7.78 -5.57
N PHE A 201 -0.78 -6.95 -6.59
CA PHE A 201 -0.26 -7.13 -7.94
C PHE A 201 0.44 -5.88 -8.42
N ILE A 202 1.56 -6.08 -9.12
CA ILE A 202 2.41 -5.03 -9.67
C ILE A 202 2.56 -5.21 -11.18
N LEU A 203 3.14 -4.20 -11.85
CA LEU A 203 3.53 -4.32 -13.24
C LEU A 203 4.73 -5.27 -13.35
N GLU A 204 4.72 -6.17 -14.33
CA GLU A 204 5.85 -7.06 -14.62
C GLU A 204 7.14 -6.26 -14.87
N SER A 205 7.02 -5.15 -15.60
CA SER A 205 8.14 -4.24 -15.87
C SER A 205 8.71 -3.58 -14.60
N ALA A 206 7.88 -3.34 -13.59
CA ALA A 206 8.35 -2.83 -12.30
C ALA A 206 9.14 -3.90 -11.55
N LEU A 207 8.65 -5.16 -11.53
CA LEU A 207 9.38 -6.26 -10.92
C LEU A 207 10.73 -6.51 -11.60
N HIS A 208 10.75 -6.55 -12.94
CA HIS A 208 11.99 -6.72 -13.71
C HIS A 208 13.01 -5.64 -13.38
N LYS A 209 12.59 -4.38 -13.28
CA LYS A 209 13.47 -3.26 -12.89
C LYS A 209 14.07 -3.46 -11.49
N LEU A 210 13.26 -3.90 -10.52
CA LEU A 210 13.74 -4.20 -9.17
C LEU A 210 14.75 -5.36 -9.18
N GLN A 211 14.49 -6.40 -9.97
CA GLN A 211 15.39 -7.54 -10.15
C GLN A 211 16.69 -7.16 -10.87
N GLU A 212 16.64 -6.21 -11.80
CA GLU A 212 17.81 -5.75 -12.53
C GLU A 212 18.71 -4.86 -11.66
N LYS A 213 18.12 -3.95 -10.87
CA LYS A 213 18.88 -2.91 -10.16
C LYS A 213 19.06 -3.12 -8.66
N ILE A 214 18.11 -3.77 -7.97
CA ILE A 214 18.15 -3.95 -6.51
C ILE A 214 18.64 -5.34 -6.14
N LEU A 215 18.14 -6.39 -6.78
CA LEU A 215 18.51 -7.77 -6.45
C LEU A 215 20.03 -8.02 -6.46
N PRO A 216 20.82 -7.52 -7.44
CA PRO A 216 22.28 -7.74 -7.44
C PRO A 216 23.00 -7.09 -6.26
N LEU A 217 22.47 -5.97 -5.73
CA LEU A 217 23.03 -5.30 -4.55
C LEU A 217 22.91 -6.19 -3.30
N ILE A 218 21.84 -6.99 -3.22
CA ILE A 218 21.57 -7.93 -2.12
C ILE A 218 22.37 -9.22 -2.33
N GLU A 219 22.31 -9.80 -3.54
CA GLU A 219 22.98 -11.07 -3.85
C GLU A 219 24.51 -10.99 -3.72
N ASP A 220 25.11 -9.83 -3.99
CA ASP A 220 26.54 -9.59 -3.73
C ASP A 220 26.91 -9.82 -2.25
N ILE A 221 26.06 -9.37 -1.31
CA ILE A 221 26.27 -9.55 0.12
C ILE A 221 26.07 -11.00 0.52
N CYS A 222 24.98 -11.64 0.08
CA CYS A 222 24.73 -13.06 0.32
C CYS A 222 25.93 -13.92 -0.12
N ARG A 223 26.55 -13.59 -1.28
CA ARG A 223 27.75 -14.28 -1.77
C ARG A 223 28.94 -14.10 -0.84
N LYS A 224 29.17 -12.88 -0.34
CA LYS A 224 30.29 -12.55 0.56
C LYS A 224 30.18 -13.18 1.94
N ILE A 225 28.96 -13.42 2.43
CA ILE A 225 28.72 -13.97 3.77
C ILE A 225 28.36 -15.47 3.79
N ARG A 226 28.42 -16.16 2.64
CA ARG A 226 28.00 -17.56 2.49
C ARG A 226 28.56 -18.51 3.57
N GLY A 227 29.82 -18.31 3.98
CA GLY A 227 30.49 -19.16 4.98
C GLY A 227 30.27 -18.75 6.44
N ARG A 228 29.47 -17.73 6.72
CA ARG A 228 29.19 -17.25 8.09
C ARG A 228 28.05 -18.05 8.72
N SER A 229 27.98 -18.05 10.06
CA SER A 229 26.87 -18.67 10.78
C SER A 229 25.55 -17.93 10.54
N GLU A 230 24.42 -18.63 10.63
CA GLU A 230 23.08 -18.06 10.41
C GLU A 230 22.75 -16.85 11.30
N THR A 231 23.29 -16.82 12.52
CA THR A 231 23.11 -15.75 13.50
C THR A 231 24.10 -14.60 13.35
N PHE A 232 25.09 -14.71 12.45
CA PHE A 232 26.07 -13.67 12.24
C PHE A 232 25.39 -12.39 11.74
N LEU A 233 25.53 -11.30 12.48
CA LEU A 233 25.02 -9.99 12.08
C LEU A 233 25.94 -9.36 11.06
N GLN A 234 25.43 -9.15 9.84
CA GLN A 234 26.12 -8.46 8.77
C GLN A 234 25.47 -7.11 8.52
N ALA A 235 26.29 -6.06 8.60
CA ALA A 235 25.94 -4.71 8.16
C ALA A 235 26.41 -4.45 6.73
N LYS A 236 25.61 -3.75 5.93
CA LYS A 236 26.02 -3.26 4.60
C LYS A 236 25.62 -1.81 4.44
N ASP A 237 26.62 -1.00 4.08
CA ASP A 237 26.45 0.39 3.66
C ASP A 237 26.44 0.50 2.14
N TRP A 238 25.45 1.23 1.63
CA TRP A 238 25.42 1.75 0.26
C TRP A 238 25.37 3.27 0.30
N THR A 239 26.26 3.91 -0.45
CA THR A 239 26.35 5.38 -0.56
C THR A 239 25.87 5.83 -1.93
N PHE A 240 24.91 6.75 -1.95
CA PHE A 240 24.29 7.34 -3.13
C PHE A 240 24.45 8.86 -3.06
N GLY A 241 25.56 9.38 -3.58
CA GLY A 241 25.93 10.79 -3.44
C GLY A 241 26.13 11.15 -1.97
N THR A 242 25.33 12.07 -1.44
CA THR A 242 25.36 12.52 -0.03
C THR A 242 24.52 11.66 0.91
N ARG A 243 23.89 10.59 0.41
CA ARG A 243 22.94 9.76 1.16
C ARG A 243 23.56 8.39 1.41
N THR A 244 23.35 7.84 2.60
CA THR A 244 23.80 6.50 2.95
C THR A 244 22.64 5.68 3.48
N LEU A 245 22.52 4.44 3.00
CA LEU A 245 21.62 3.43 3.57
C LEU A 245 22.47 2.32 4.18
N THR A 246 22.24 2.06 5.46
CA THR A 246 22.84 0.94 6.18
C THR A 246 21.75 -0.09 6.48
N LEU A 247 21.96 -1.33 6.03
CA LEU A 247 21.09 -2.46 6.39
C LEU A 247 21.87 -3.45 7.25
N ILE A 248 21.32 -3.78 8.41
CA ILE A 248 21.93 -4.72 9.36
C ILE A 248 20.95 -5.87 9.57
N LEU A 249 21.37 -7.08 9.18
CA LEU A 249 20.55 -8.29 9.29
C LEU A 249 21.41 -9.49 9.72
N PRO A 250 20.82 -10.48 10.43
CA PRO A 250 21.42 -11.81 10.54
C PRO A 250 21.63 -12.43 9.15
N LYS A 251 22.65 -13.28 9.00
CA LYS A 251 22.93 -13.99 7.75
C LYS A 251 21.71 -14.75 7.21
N ALA A 252 20.95 -15.43 8.08
CA ALA A 252 19.72 -16.12 7.67
C ALA A 252 18.69 -15.19 7.00
N SER A 253 18.57 -13.95 7.52
CA SER A 253 17.68 -12.94 6.95
C SER A 253 18.22 -12.35 5.64
N TRP A 254 19.55 -12.19 5.52
CA TRP A 254 20.17 -11.82 4.24
C TRP A 254 19.91 -12.86 3.15
N ASP A 255 20.01 -14.15 3.47
CA ASP A 255 19.77 -15.23 2.51
C ASP A 255 18.30 -15.31 2.05
N LEU A 256 17.37 -14.91 2.92
CA LEU A 256 15.95 -14.82 2.57
C LEU A 256 15.63 -13.55 1.78
N LEU A 257 16.35 -12.45 1.97
CA LEU A 257 16.01 -11.16 1.36
C LEU A 257 15.82 -11.18 -0.18
N PRO A 258 16.62 -11.95 -0.97
CA PRO A 258 16.38 -12.13 -2.41
C PRO A 258 15.00 -12.67 -2.80
N SER A 259 14.33 -13.45 -1.93
CA SER A 259 13.02 -14.02 -2.26
C SER A 259 11.92 -12.97 -2.34
N PHE A 260 12.06 -11.85 -1.62
CA PHE A 260 11.13 -10.70 -1.66
C PHE A 260 11.20 -9.90 -2.98
N LEU A 261 12.01 -10.35 -3.94
CA LEU A 261 12.10 -9.81 -5.29
C LEU A 261 11.78 -10.87 -6.34
N LYS A 262 11.23 -12.03 -5.94
CA LYS A 262 10.94 -13.18 -6.82
C LYS A 262 9.56 -13.74 -6.49
N VAL A 263 8.68 -13.79 -7.47
CA VAL A 263 7.39 -14.49 -7.31
C VAL A 263 7.70 -15.97 -7.01
N PRO A 264 7.12 -16.57 -5.96
CA PRO A 264 7.37 -17.98 -5.64
C PRO A 264 7.08 -18.91 -6.82
N ASP A 265 7.95 -19.91 -7.00
CA ASP A 265 7.80 -20.89 -8.07
C ASP A 265 6.43 -21.59 -7.99
N GLY A 266 5.74 -21.62 -9.13
CA GLY A 266 4.40 -22.22 -9.24
C GLY A 266 3.24 -21.34 -8.73
N LEU A 267 3.49 -20.14 -8.20
CA LEU A 267 2.44 -19.19 -7.84
C LEU A 267 2.00 -18.37 -9.06
N THR A 268 0.92 -18.81 -9.70
CA THR A 268 0.30 -18.06 -10.81
C THR A 268 -0.49 -16.85 -10.30
N ALA A 269 -0.70 -15.86 -11.18
CA ALA A 269 -1.56 -14.70 -10.90
C ALA A 269 -2.97 -15.08 -10.43
N SER A 270 -3.55 -16.15 -11.01
CA SER A 270 -4.87 -16.66 -10.63
C SER A 270 -4.89 -17.24 -9.22
N GLN A 271 -3.86 -18.02 -8.84
CA GLN A 271 -3.72 -18.56 -7.48
C GLN A 271 -3.52 -17.43 -6.45
N ALA A 272 -2.64 -16.48 -6.75
CA ALA A 272 -2.44 -15.30 -5.90
C ALA A 272 -3.74 -14.50 -5.72
N GLN A 273 -4.52 -14.33 -6.79
CA GLN A 273 -5.80 -13.61 -6.77
C GLN A 273 -6.82 -14.35 -5.89
N LYS A 274 -6.86 -15.68 -5.97
CA LYS A 274 -7.71 -16.52 -5.11
C LYS A 274 -7.35 -16.34 -3.64
N VAL A 275 -6.08 -16.47 -3.27
CA VAL A 275 -5.61 -16.30 -1.89
C VAL A 275 -5.93 -14.89 -1.36
N MET A 276 -5.71 -13.87 -2.19
CA MET A 276 -6.01 -12.48 -1.82
C MET A 276 -7.52 -12.27 -1.59
N VAL A 277 -8.38 -12.78 -2.47
CA VAL A 277 -9.85 -12.67 -2.30
C VAL A 277 -10.32 -13.44 -1.07
N GLU A 278 -9.82 -14.65 -0.84
CA GLU A 278 -10.15 -15.45 0.35
C GLU A 278 -9.73 -14.74 1.63
N THR A 279 -8.64 -13.97 1.61
CA THR A 279 -8.13 -13.22 2.76
C THR A 279 -8.89 -11.90 2.99
N THR A 280 -9.17 -11.15 1.93
CA THR A 280 -9.71 -9.79 2.00
C THR A 280 -11.25 -9.73 1.99
N LEU A 281 -11.89 -10.73 1.39
CA LEU A 281 -13.35 -10.85 1.24
C LEU A 281 -13.92 -12.11 1.89
N SER A 282 -13.17 -12.73 2.81
CA SER A 282 -13.65 -13.87 3.60
C SER A 282 -15.04 -13.60 4.19
N SER A 283 -15.96 -14.57 4.08
CA SER A 283 -17.32 -14.45 4.59
C SER A 283 -17.35 -14.18 6.10
N SER A 284 -16.43 -14.80 6.84
CA SER A 284 -16.25 -14.60 8.28
C SER A 284 -15.73 -13.21 8.65
N ARG A 285 -15.16 -12.46 7.69
CA ARG A 285 -14.72 -11.06 7.88
C ARG A 285 -15.74 -10.02 7.43
N ARG A 286 -16.89 -10.43 6.89
CA ARG A 286 -17.89 -9.50 6.34
C ARG A 286 -18.21 -8.38 7.33
N ASP A 287 -18.51 -8.73 8.58
CA ASP A 287 -18.87 -7.75 9.60
C ASP A 287 -17.73 -6.75 9.89
N HIS A 288 -16.48 -7.23 9.92
CA HIS A 288 -15.31 -6.39 10.13
C HIS A 288 -15.07 -5.43 8.95
N ALA A 289 -15.23 -5.93 7.71
CA ALA A 289 -15.06 -5.13 6.51
C ALA A 289 -16.13 -4.05 6.39
N GLU A 290 -17.39 -4.43 6.55
CA GLU A 290 -18.54 -3.51 6.52
C GLU A 290 -18.49 -2.49 7.66
N ARG A 291 -17.90 -2.81 8.81
CA ARG A 291 -17.70 -1.85 9.91
C ARG A 291 -16.81 -0.69 9.45
N ILE A 292 -15.77 -1.00 8.67
CA ILE A 292 -14.90 0.00 8.06
C ILE A 292 -15.63 0.76 6.94
N LEU A 293 -16.59 0.15 6.25
CA LEU A 293 -17.40 0.84 5.23
C LEU A 293 -18.41 1.82 5.84
N CYS A 294 -18.89 1.56 7.06
CA CYS A 294 -19.83 2.45 7.76
C CYS A 294 -19.25 3.84 8.02
N THR A 295 -17.93 3.98 8.14
CA THR A 295 -17.26 5.26 8.37
C THR A 295 -16.89 6.00 7.07
N ARG A 296 -17.34 5.51 5.91
CA ARG A 296 -16.95 6.03 4.60
C ARG A 296 -18.13 6.64 3.84
N PRO A 297 -17.90 7.73 3.08
CA PRO A 297 -18.85 8.24 2.09
C PRO A 297 -19.20 7.18 1.02
N PRO A 298 -20.35 7.30 0.34
CA PRO A 298 -20.82 6.24 -0.55
C PRO A 298 -19.85 5.84 -1.68
N ALA A 299 -19.29 6.81 -2.41
CA ALA A 299 -18.30 6.54 -3.45
C ALA A 299 -17.04 5.84 -2.89
N TRP A 300 -16.63 6.21 -1.68
CA TRP A 300 -15.45 5.62 -1.04
C TRP A 300 -15.68 4.18 -0.62
N ARG A 301 -16.93 3.79 -0.28
CA ARG A 301 -17.27 2.39 -0.03
C ARG A 301 -17.08 1.54 -1.28
N VAL A 302 -17.53 2.03 -2.44
CA VAL A 302 -17.32 1.32 -3.72
C VAL A 302 -15.84 1.21 -4.05
N GLY A 303 -15.07 2.30 -3.90
CA GLY A 303 -13.62 2.28 -4.09
C GLY A 303 -12.91 1.29 -3.16
N ALA A 304 -13.29 1.29 -1.88
CA ALA A 304 -12.76 0.39 -0.86
C ALA A 304 -13.07 -1.09 -1.15
N THR A 305 -14.28 -1.37 -1.62
CA THR A 305 -14.69 -2.72 -2.02
C THR A 305 -13.91 -3.14 -3.26
N LYS A 306 -13.80 -2.27 -4.27
CA LYS A 306 -13.02 -2.56 -5.48
C LYS A 306 -11.56 -2.88 -5.16
N PHE A 307 -10.92 -2.09 -4.29
CA PHE A 307 -9.56 -2.36 -3.83
C PHE A 307 -9.45 -3.72 -3.13
N ARG A 308 -10.39 -4.09 -2.26
CA ARG A 308 -10.41 -5.42 -1.64
C ARG A 308 -10.64 -6.54 -2.65
N THR A 309 -11.39 -6.30 -3.72
CA THR A 309 -11.67 -7.34 -4.73
C THR A 309 -10.49 -7.60 -5.66
N ASN A 310 -9.71 -6.59 -6.03
CA ASN A 310 -8.60 -6.75 -6.98
C ASN A 310 -7.20 -6.56 -6.38
N GLY A 311 -7.11 -6.05 -5.16
CA GLY A 311 -5.83 -5.84 -4.48
C GLY A 311 -4.94 -4.76 -5.11
N ILE A 312 -5.45 -3.87 -5.98
CA ILE A 312 -4.61 -2.91 -6.71
C ILE A 312 -4.97 -1.47 -6.34
N LEU A 313 -4.01 -0.74 -5.77
CA LEU A 313 -4.17 0.67 -5.44
C LEU A 313 -3.98 1.54 -6.70
N LEU A 314 -5.11 1.89 -7.34
CA LEU A 314 -5.14 2.76 -8.52
C LEU A 314 -6.40 3.63 -8.53
N PRO A 315 -6.35 4.79 -9.21
CA PRO A 315 -7.55 5.53 -9.59
C PRO A 315 -8.65 4.61 -10.14
N PHE A 316 -9.89 4.89 -9.75
CA PHE A 316 -10.99 3.93 -9.93
C PHE A 316 -11.24 3.58 -11.41
N GLY A 317 -11.07 4.54 -12.30
CA GLY A 317 -11.28 4.39 -13.74
C GLY A 317 -10.08 3.87 -14.53
N GLN A 318 -8.90 3.71 -13.93
CA GLN A 318 -7.72 3.23 -14.64
C GLN A 318 -7.75 1.72 -14.90
N SER A 319 -7.09 1.31 -15.99
CA SER A 319 -6.91 -0.09 -16.35
C SER A 319 -6.08 -0.80 -15.29
N ARG A 320 -6.43 -2.07 -15.05
CA ARG A 320 -5.72 -2.97 -14.13
C ARG A 320 -5.12 -4.17 -14.87
N LYS A 321 -5.24 -4.22 -16.19
CA LYS A 321 -4.87 -5.37 -17.02
C LYS A 321 -3.39 -5.73 -16.89
N ASP A 322 -2.54 -4.70 -16.83
CA ASP A 322 -1.09 -4.88 -16.78
C ASP A 322 -0.58 -5.18 -15.35
N PHE A 323 -1.45 -5.06 -14.34
CA PHE A 323 -1.17 -5.44 -12.96
C PHE A 323 -1.47 -6.93 -12.77
N ASN A 324 -0.65 -7.76 -13.42
CA ASN A 324 -0.84 -9.20 -13.52
C ASN A 324 0.23 -10.00 -12.77
N THR A 325 1.24 -9.35 -12.21
CA THR A 325 2.35 -10.00 -11.53
C THR A 325 2.10 -9.95 -10.02
N PRO A 326 2.03 -11.09 -9.31
CA PRO A 326 1.93 -11.09 -7.85
C PRO A 326 3.06 -10.25 -7.24
N ASN A 327 2.73 -9.43 -6.27
CA ASN A 327 3.73 -8.72 -5.49
C ASN A 327 4.47 -9.75 -4.59
N PRO A 328 5.79 -9.97 -4.78
CA PRO A 328 6.54 -11.03 -4.10
C PRO A 328 6.53 -10.98 -2.57
#